data_AF-A0A316Q2C4-F1
#
_entry.id   AF-A0A316Q2C4-F1
#
_cell.length_a   1.000
_cell.length_b   1.000
_cell.length_c   1.000
_cell.angle_alpha   90.00
_cell.angle_beta   90.00
_cell.angle_gamma   90.00
#
_symmetry.space_group_name_H-M   'P 1'
#
loop_
_entity.id
_entity.type
_entity.pdbx_description
1 polymer ?
#
loop_
_entity_poly.entity_id
_entity_poly.type
_entity_poly.pdbx_seq_one_letter_code
_entity_poly.pdbx_strand_id
1 'polypeptide(L)'
;MAETMKGLKRTHRCTEVTTANVGQTVTVMGWVQKSRNKGGIIFVDLRDRSGLLQIIFEQGDDPQRFVGAEEFAKAESLRSEYVIAVVGKVENREGNTNENMATGAIEVRATQLRILSESETPPFQIEADSKTKEELRLKYRYLDLRRPDLQAKIMMRSRVVAKIREFMTNEGFLEIETPILNKSTPEGARDYLVPSRVHPGTFYALPQSPQLFKQLLMCSGFDRYFQIAKCFRDEDLRADRQPEFTQVDMELSFVDVDDVIEVNERLLKAVFKETIGIDVPNPIPRMTWQEAMDRFGSDKPDTRFGMELVNVSDVVAGCGFSVFTSALENGGSVRGINAEGQGEMPRKKIDALVEFAKGFGAKGLAYIAIQPDGTLKSSFAKFMTEEQMAALVKAMNGKNGDLLLFAADRNKVVWDVLGNLRLEIARNLGILDKNQYNFLWVTEFPLLEWSDEENRYVAMHHPFTMPMEEDIPLLDTDPGKVRAKAYDIVLNGTELGGGSVRIHQDDIQEKMFEIIGLSKETAQERFGFLLTAFKYGVPPHAGLAFGLDRMVMLMTQADSIREVIAFPKVKDASCLMTNAPDYVDDIQLKELGIAVVEQSETEE
;
A
#
# COMPACT_ATOMS: atom_id res chain seq x y z
N MET A 1 10.18 -23.83 36.13
CA MET A 1 8.85 -23.34 36.61
C MET A 1 8.88 -21.83 36.57
N ALA A 2 7.90 -21.22 35.91
CA ALA A 2 7.78 -19.76 35.81
C ALA A 2 7.69 -19.10 37.20
N GLU A 3 8.47 -18.05 37.40
CA GLU A 3 8.53 -17.29 38.65
C GLU A 3 7.58 -16.08 38.61
N THR A 4 7.04 -15.72 39.77
CA THR A 4 6.12 -14.57 39.87
C THR A 4 6.85 -13.24 39.75
N MET A 5 6.18 -12.29 39.11
CA MET A 5 6.57 -10.88 39.05
C MET A 5 6.35 -10.10 40.35
N LYS A 6 5.71 -10.70 41.35
CA LYS A 6 5.32 -10.01 42.59
C LYS A 6 6.52 -9.32 43.26
N GLY A 7 6.39 -8.04 43.56
CA GLY A 7 7.42 -7.23 44.21
C GLY A 7 8.47 -6.63 43.27
N LEU A 8 8.46 -6.95 41.98
CA LEU A 8 9.32 -6.31 40.98
C LEU A 8 8.52 -5.34 40.11
N LYS A 9 9.10 -4.16 39.85
CA LYS A 9 8.59 -3.17 38.90
C LYS A 9 9.68 -2.85 37.90
N ARG A 10 9.37 -2.88 36.60
CA ARG A 10 10.32 -2.42 35.57
C ARG A 10 10.59 -0.93 35.77
N THR A 11 11.86 -0.59 35.96
CA THR A 11 12.31 0.79 36.16
C THR A 11 12.64 1.48 34.84
N HIS A 12 13.23 0.73 33.91
CA HIS A 12 13.68 1.21 32.60
C HIS A 12 13.39 0.14 31.54
N ARG A 13 13.15 0.58 30.31
CA ARG A 13 13.35 -0.27 29.12
C ARG A 13 14.84 -0.37 28.79
N CYS A 14 15.19 -1.38 28.00
CA CYS A 14 16.58 -1.74 27.72
C CYS A 14 17.44 -0.53 27.27
N THR A 15 16.99 0.24 26.27
CA THR A 15 17.74 1.40 25.75
C THR A 15 17.37 2.74 26.38
N GLU A 16 16.52 2.74 27.41
CA GLU A 16 16.35 3.89 28.30
C GLU A 16 17.47 3.96 29.35
N VAL A 17 18.22 2.87 29.55
CA VAL A 17 19.43 2.86 30.37
C VAL A 17 20.58 3.47 29.58
N THR A 18 21.22 4.49 30.14
CA THR A 18 22.31 5.24 29.50
C THR A 18 23.53 5.32 30.43
N THR A 19 24.62 5.93 29.95
CA THR A 19 25.81 6.21 30.76
C THR A 19 25.50 7.10 31.98
N ALA A 20 24.42 7.90 31.94
CA ALA A 20 23.97 8.69 33.08
C ALA A 20 23.44 7.84 34.26
N ASN A 21 23.12 6.56 34.01
CA ASN A 21 22.62 5.64 35.02
C ASN A 21 23.72 4.82 35.70
N VAL A 22 25.00 4.98 35.33
CA VAL A 22 26.11 4.22 35.92
C VAL A 22 26.11 4.36 37.44
N GLY A 23 26.23 3.23 38.13
CA GLY A 23 26.16 3.12 39.58
C GLY A 23 24.75 2.94 40.16
N GLN A 24 23.69 3.18 39.37
CA GLN A 24 22.32 3.00 39.82
C GLN A 24 21.88 1.53 39.73
N THR A 25 21.01 1.12 40.65
CA THR A 25 20.31 -0.16 40.54
C THR A 25 19.07 0.00 39.66
N VAL A 26 18.95 -0.86 38.65
CA VAL A 26 17.82 -0.88 37.72
C VAL A 26 17.17 -2.26 37.72
N THR A 27 15.86 -2.26 37.49
CA THR A 27 15.09 -3.46 37.14
C THR A 27 14.69 -3.38 35.67
N VAL A 28 15.16 -4.34 34.87
CA VAL A 28 14.90 -4.47 33.43
C VAL A 28 14.26 -5.82 33.13
N MET A 29 13.39 -5.86 32.13
CA MET A 29 12.57 -7.05 31.83
C MET A 29 12.33 -7.16 30.33
N GLY A 30 12.44 -8.37 29.80
CA GLY A 30 12.35 -8.61 28.37
C GLY A 30 12.63 -10.05 27.99
N TRP A 31 13.02 -10.25 26.73
CA TRP A 31 13.35 -11.55 26.15
C TRP A 31 14.85 -11.72 26.04
N VAL A 32 15.36 -12.90 26.34
CA VAL A 32 16.74 -13.27 26.04
C VAL A 32 16.91 -13.34 24.52
N GLN A 33 17.66 -12.41 23.91
CA GLN A 33 18.03 -12.49 22.49
C GLN A 33 19.13 -13.54 22.31
N LYS A 34 20.13 -13.52 23.18
CA LYS A 34 21.30 -14.39 23.11
C LYS A 34 21.86 -14.61 24.50
N SER A 35 22.25 -15.84 24.80
CA SER A 35 22.97 -16.20 26.03
C SER A 35 24.32 -16.81 25.65
N ARG A 36 25.39 -16.39 26.33
CA ARG A 36 26.77 -16.85 26.12
C ARG A 36 27.39 -17.18 27.47
N ASN A 37 27.49 -18.47 27.77
CA ASN A 37 28.16 -18.97 28.96
C ASN A 37 29.68 -19.15 28.69
N LYS A 38 30.52 -18.56 29.56
CA LYS A 38 32.00 -18.66 29.51
C LYS A 38 32.57 -19.33 30.78
N GLY A 39 31.78 -20.18 31.44
CA GLY A 39 32.13 -20.82 32.70
C GLY A 39 31.67 -19.96 33.88
N GLY A 40 32.57 -19.15 34.46
CA GLY A 40 32.27 -18.33 35.64
C GLY A 40 31.49 -17.03 35.36
N ILE A 41 31.21 -16.73 34.10
CA ILE A 41 30.53 -15.51 33.65
C ILE A 41 29.57 -15.85 32.50
N ILE A 42 28.35 -15.31 32.58
CA ILE A 42 27.31 -15.50 31.57
C ILE A 42 26.87 -14.14 31.06
N PHE A 43 26.98 -13.95 29.75
CA PHE A 43 26.53 -12.75 29.08
C PHE A 43 25.17 -13.01 28.42
N VAL A 44 24.20 -12.17 28.73
CA VAL A 44 22.86 -12.22 28.16
C VAL A 44 22.54 -10.90 27.49
N ASP A 45 22.19 -10.94 26.22
CA ASP A 45 21.61 -9.79 25.53
C ASP A 45 20.10 -9.81 25.80
N LEU A 46 19.63 -8.90 26.65
CA LEU A 46 18.21 -8.73 26.96
C LEU A 46 17.58 -7.78 25.93
N ARG A 47 16.45 -8.18 25.36
CA ARG A 47 15.69 -7.43 24.37
C ARG A 47 14.34 -7.00 24.91
N ASP A 48 13.99 -5.74 24.71
CA ASP A 48 12.59 -5.29 24.71
C ASP A 48 12.33 -4.39 23.48
N ARG A 49 11.16 -3.76 23.41
CA ARG A 49 10.79 -2.92 22.26
C ARG A 49 11.70 -1.71 22.01
N SER A 50 12.51 -1.32 22.99
CA SER A 50 13.43 -0.19 22.90
C SER A 50 14.78 -0.58 22.30
N GLY A 51 15.13 -1.88 22.34
CA GLY A 51 16.38 -2.43 21.80
C GLY A 51 17.02 -3.44 22.76
N LEU A 52 18.35 -3.55 22.67
CA LEU A 52 19.14 -4.53 23.42
C LEU A 52 19.87 -3.88 24.60
N LEU A 53 20.08 -4.65 25.67
CA LEU A 53 20.90 -4.30 26.83
C LEU A 53 21.68 -5.54 27.29
N GLN A 54 22.99 -5.40 27.47
CA GLN A 54 23.81 -6.50 27.99
C GLN A 54 23.62 -6.66 29.50
N ILE A 55 23.33 -7.89 29.92
CA ILE A 55 23.28 -8.33 31.31
C ILE A 55 24.43 -9.30 31.55
N ILE A 56 25.11 -9.16 32.69
CA ILE A 56 26.13 -10.10 33.13
C ILE A 56 25.69 -10.77 34.42
N PHE A 57 25.79 -12.10 34.43
CA PHE A 57 25.66 -12.93 35.62
C PHE A 57 27.02 -13.50 35.99
N GLU A 58 27.44 -13.28 37.23
CA GLU A 58 28.70 -13.76 37.82
C GLU A 58 28.45 -14.13 39.28
N GLN A 59 29.22 -15.11 39.78
CA GLN A 59 29.23 -15.46 41.19
C GLN A 59 30.35 -14.71 41.93
N GLY A 60 30.10 -14.39 43.19
CA GLY A 60 31.07 -13.78 44.09
C GLY A 60 30.46 -13.49 45.46
N ASP A 61 31.27 -12.96 46.37
CA ASP A 61 30.88 -12.79 47.77
C ASP A 61 30.10 -11.48 48.05
N ASP A 62 30.11 -10.51 47.12
CA ASP A 62 29.38 -9.25 47.25
C ASP A 62 27.95 -9.35 46.67
N PRO A 63 26.90 -9.42 47.51
CA PRO A 63 25.53 -9.54 47.05
C PRO A 63 24.99 -8.26 46.37
N GLN A 64 25.72 -7.14 46.42
CA GLN A 64 25.37 -5.92 45.68
C GLN A 64 25.88 -5.92 44.24
N ARG A 65 26.77 -6.86 43.88
CA ARG A 65 27.36 -6.97 42.55
C ARG A 65 27.13 -8.31 41.87
N PHE A 66 27.05 -9.39 42.64
CA PHE A 66 26.97 -10.76 42.13
C PHE A 66 25.61 -11.41 42.39
N VAL A 67 25.27 -12.38 41.56
CA VAL A 67 24.12 -13.27 41.80
C VAL A 67 24.48 -14.40 42.75
N GLY A 68 23.50 -14.91 43.49
CA GLY A 68 23.63 -16.14 44.27
C GLY A 68 23.81 -17.37 43.38
N ALA A 69 24.22 -18.49 43.99
CA ALA A 69 24.45 -19.74 43.27
C ALA A 69 23.18 -20.26 42.58
N GLU A 70 22.00 -20.06 43.17
CA GLU A 70 20.71 -20.46 42.59
C GLU A 70 20.39 -19.64 41.34
N GLU A 71 20.50 -18.31 41.41
CA GLU A 71 20.27 -17.42 40.28
C GLU A 71 21.30 -17.62 39.16
N PHE A 72 22.54 -17.93 39.50
CA PHE A 72 23.54 -18.27 38.49
C PHE A 72 23.20 -19.58 37.77
N ALA A 73 22.78 -20.63 38.49
CA ALA A 73 22.30 -21.87 37.87
C ALA A 73 21.06 -21.63 36.97
N LYS A 74 20.16 -20.72 37.37
CA LYS A 74 19.06 -20.25 36.50
C LYS A 74 19.60 -19.57 35.24
N ALA A 75 20.61 -18.70 35.37
CA ALA A 75 21.24 -18.02 34.24
C ALA A 75 21.89 -18.99 33.25
N GLU A 76 22.48 -20.10 33.72
CA GLU A 76 23.04 -21.17 32.87
C GLU A 76 21.99 -21.85 32.00
N SER A 77 20.74 -21.91 32.49
CA SER A 77 19.62 -22.52 31.75
C SER A 77 19.03 -21.62 30.67
N LEU A 78 19.35 -20.32 30.65
CA LEU A 78 18.72 -19.33 29.77
C LEU A 78 18.96 -19.64 28.29
N ARG A 79 17.86 -19.69 27.53
CA ARG A 79 17.85 -19.87 26.07
C ARG A 79 17.21 -18.68 25.39
N SER A 80 17.36 -18.61 24.06
CA SER A 80 16.69 -17.61 23.24
C SER A 80 15.18 -17.57 23.54
N GLU A 81 14.64 -16.36 23.58
CA GLU A 81 13.23 -16.04 23.83
C GLU A 81 12.69 -16.37 25.23
N TYR A 82 13.53 -16.78 26.19
CA TYR A 82 13.12 -16.82 27.60
C TYR A 82 12.74 -15.41 28.06
N VAL A 83 11.63 -15.30 28.80
CA VAL A 83 11.18 -14.03 29.38
C VAL A 83 11.73 -13.91 30.78
N ILE A 84 12.53 -12.89 31.04
CA ILE A 84 13.22 -12.71 32.31
C ILE A 84 13.01 -11.31 32.91
N ALA A 85 13.08 -11.25 34.24
CA ALA A 85 13.25 -10.02 35.00
C ALA A 85 14.61 -10.04 35.69
N VAL A 86 15.34 -8.94 35.57
CA VAL A 86 16.67 -8.77 36.14
C VAL A 86 16.69 -7.51 36.99
N VAL A 87 17.18 -7.63 38.23
CA VAL A 87 17.61 -6.49 39.05
C VAL A 87 19.13 -6.48 39.04
N GLY A 88 19.74 -5.33 38.82
CA GLY A 88 21.19 -5.23 38.81
C GLY A 88 21.71 -3.80 38.80
N LYS A 89 23.03 -3.65 38.92
CA LYS A 89 23.71 -2.36 38.93
C LYS A 89 24.24 -2.03 37.54
N VAL A 90 24.02 -0.82 37.07
CA VAL A 90 24.56 -0.35 35.78
C VAL A 90 26.05 -0.04 35.96
N GLU A 91 26.89 -0.61 35.09
CA GLU A 91 28.33 -0.37 35.07
C GLU A 91 28.78 0.06 33.66
N ASN A 92 29.91 0.75 33.60
CA ASN A 92 30.61 0.94 32.33
C ASN A 92 31.16 -0.41 31.88
N ARG A 93 31.12 -0.66 30.58
CA ARG A 93 31.72 -1.87 30.02
C ARG A 93 33.23 -1.82 30.19
N GLU A 94 33.82 -2.89 30.73
CA GLU A 94 35.28 -2.97 30.97
C GLU A 94 36.09 -3.19 29.68
N GLY A 95 35.45 -3.46 28.54
CA GLY A 95 36.07 -3.66 27.22
C GLY A 95 35.63 -2.63 26.16
N ASN A 96 35.93 -2.91 24.89
CA ASN A 96 35.54 -2.01 23.78
C ASN A 96 34.02 -1.81 23.73
N THR A 97 33.61 -0.55 23.57
CA THR A 97 32.23 -0.17 23.29
C THR A 97 31.72 -0.91 22.04
N ASN A 98 30.53 -1.51 22.12
CA ASN A 98 29.89 -2.06 20.94
C ASN A 98 29.15 -0.95 20.19
N GLU A 99 29.77 -0.39 19.16
CA GLU A 99 29.22 0.70 18.36
C GLU A 99 27.90 0.33 17.65
N ASN A 100 27.61 -0.97 17.49
CA ASN A 100 26.37 -1.46 16.89
C ASN A 100 25.18 -1.52 17.88
N MET A 101 25.36 -1.12 19.13
CA MET A 101 24.32 -1.11 20.16
C MET A 101 24.24 0.27 20.83
N ALA A 102 23.03 0.82 20.95
CA ALA A 102 22.80 2.09 21.67
C ALA A 102 23.30 2.04 23.13
N THR A 103 23.23 0.87 23.76
CA THR A 103 23.71 0.60 25.12
C THR A 103 25.13 0.02 25.15
N GLY A 104 25.86 0.06 24.03
CA GLY A 104 27.11 -0.69 23.85
C GLY A 104 28.27 -0.29 24.76
N ALA A 105 28.18 0.87 25.41
CA ALA A 105 29.16 1.40 26.37
C ALA A 105 28.88 0.98 27.83
N ILE A 106 27.71 0.40 28.10
CA ILE A 106 27.26 0.03 29.45
C ILE A 106 26.81 -1.43 29.50
N GLU A 107 26.67 -1.94 30.72
CA GLU A 107 26.09 -3.25 31.01
C GLU A 107 25.43 -3.24 32.40
N VAL A 108 24.59 -4.25 32.67
CA VAL A 108 23.99 -4.44 34.00
C VAL A 108 24.58 -5.68 34.64
N ARG A 109 25.27 -5.51 35.77
CA ARG A 109 25.68 -6.61 36.65
C ARG A 109 24.47 -7.07 37.46
N ALA A 110 23.96 -8.26 37.14
CA ALA A 110 22.77 -8.79 37.77
C ALA A 110 23.04 -9.18 39.22
N THR A 111 22.10 -8.84 40.11
CA THR A 111 22.06 -9.29 41.50
C THR A 111 20.84 -10.18 41.77
N GLN A 112 19.81 -10.09 40.93
CA GLN A 112 18.65 -10.99 40.97
C GLN A 112 18.19 -11.36 39.56
N LEU A 113 17.77 -12.61 39.39
CA LEU A 113 17.15 -13.14 38.18
C LEU A 113 15.83 -13.82 38.52
N ARG A 114 14.79 -13.55 37.74
CA ARG A 114 13.58 -14.36 37.70
C ARG A 114 13.27 -14.78 36.27
N ILE A 115 13.04 -16.07 36.05
CA ILE A 115 12.53 -16.60 34.79
C ILE A 115 11.01 -16.49 34.82
N LEU A 116 10.45 -15.49 34.15
CA LEU A 116 9.01 -15.23 34.13
C LEU A 116 8.26 -16.20 33.21
N SER A 117 8.92 -16.63 32.13
CA SER A 117 8.44 -17.67 31.24
C SER A 117 9.61 -18.32 30.55
N GLU A 118 9.65 -19.64 30.56
CA GLU A 118 10.51 -20.42 29.69
C GLU A 118 9.95 -20.36 28.25
N SER A 119 10.81 -20.52 27.26
CA SER A 119 10.43 -20.59 25.84
C SER A 119 10.98 -21.85 25.19
N GLU A 120 10.19 -22.47 24.34
CA GLU A 120 10.71 -23.45 23.38
C GLU A 120 11.62 -22.76 22.36
N THR A 121 12.40 -23.55 21.62
CA THR A 121 13.19 -23.05 20.50
C THR A 121 12.24 -22.48 19.44
N PRO A 122 12.36 -21.18 19.07
CA PRO A 122 11.51 -20.60 18.05
C PRO A 122 11.63 -21.32 16.70
N PRO A 123 10.56 -21.36 15.90
CA PRO A 123 10.57 -21.98 14.56
C PRO A 123 11.49 -21.24 13.56
N PHE A 124 11.90 -20.02 13.88
CA PHE A 124 12.92 -19.24 13.17
C PHE A 124 13.58 -18.24 14.12
N GLN A 125 14.78 -17.78 13.77
CA GLN A 125 15.52 -16.80 14.58
C GLN A 125 14.84 -15.43 14.57
N ILE A 126 14.83 -14.77 15.73
CA ILE A 126 14.28 -13.43 15.92
C ILE A 126 15.37 -12.40 15.64
N GLU A 127 15.61 -12.15 14.36
CA GLU A 127 16.64 -11.22 13.87
C GLU A 127 16.06 -10.36 12.73
N ALA A 128 16.68 -9.21 12.45
CA ALA A 128 16.32 -8.38 11.30
C ALA A 128 16.56 -9.14 9.98
N ASP A 129 15.87 -8.74 8.90
CA ASP A 129 16.12 -9.24 7.54
C ASP A 129 16.06 -10.78 7.42
N SER A 130 15.15 -11.39 8.18
CA SER A 130 14.99 -12.85 8.19
C SER A 130 14.67 -13.39 6.80
N LYS A 131 15.48 -14.36 6.37
CA LYS A 131 15.32 -15.11 5.11
C LYS A 131 14.32 -16.27 5.22
N THR A 132 13.68 -16.44 6.38
CA THR A 132 12.65 -17.46 6.56
C THR A 132 11.47 -17.19 5.62
N LYS A 133 10.93 -18.27 5.04
CA LYS A 133 9.75 -18.20 4.16
C LYS A 133 8.61 -17.44 4.84
N GLU A 134 7.97 -16.54 4.08
CA GLU A 134 6.88 -15.67 4.58
C GLU A 134 5.75 -16.48 5.22
N GLU A 135 5.36 -17.60 4.63
CA GLU A 135 4.30 -18.48 5.14
C GLU A 135 4.57 -18.93 6.60
N LEU A 136 5.78 -19.39 6.92
CA LEU A 136 6.14 -19.81 8.27
C LEU A 136 6.17 -18.62 9.23
N ARG A 137 6.62 -17.45 8.77
CA ARG A 137 6.59 -16.22 9.55
C ARG A 137 5.16 -15.77 9.87
N LEU A 138 4.24 -15.85 8.91
CA LEU A 138 2.83 -15.51 9.09
C LEU A 138 2.11 -16.51 10.00
N LYS A 139 2.45 -17.80 9.93
CA LYS A 139 1.93 -18.82 10.86
C LYS A 139 2.30 -18.50 12.32
N TYR A 140 3.52 -18.03 12.56
CA TYR A 140 4.00 -17.61 13.88
C TYR A 140 4.14 -16.09 13.98
N ARG A 141 3.13 -15.34 13.48
CA ARG A 141 3.21 -13.87 13.34
C ARG A 141 3.53 -13.15 14.65
N TYR A 142 3.09 -13.66 15.80
CA TYR A 142 3.42 -13.12 17.11
C TYR A 142 4.91 -13.21 17.48
N LEU A 143 5.67 -14.15 16.89
CA LEU A 143 7.13 -14.20 16.96
C LEU A 143 7.77 -13.31 15.89
N ASP A 144 7.24 -13.31 14.66
CA ASP A 144 7.74 -12.44 13.58
C ASP A 144 7.70 -10.96 13.99
N LEU A 145 6.63 -10.53 14.68
CA LEU A 145 6.46 -9.18 15.25
C LEU A 145 7.47 -8.80 16.34
N ARG A 146 8.27 -9.75 16.84
CA ARG A 146 9.38 -9.46 17.78
C ARG A 146 10.65 -9.01 17.07
N ARG A 147 10.76 -9.22 15.76
CA ARG A 147 11.93 -8.81 15.00
C ARG A 147 12.01 -7.27 14.93
N PRO A 148 13.21 -6.69 15.07
CA PRO A 148 13.36 -5.25 15.22
C PRO A 148 12.93 -4.46 13.98
N ASP A 149 13.18 -4.98 12.78
CA ASP A 149 12.79 -4.37 11.51
C ASP A 149 11.26 -4.30 11.34
N LEU A 150 10.55 -5.39 11.62
CA LEU A 150 9.10 -5.42 11.54
C LEU A 150 8.44 -4.60 12.67
N GLN A 151 8.98 -4.68 13.87
CA GLN A 151 8.50 -3.90 15.01
C GLN A 151 8.64 -2.39 14.75
N ALA A 152 9.76 -1.96 14.16
CA ALA A 152 9.97 -0.56 13.77
C ALA A 152 8.91 -0.07 12.77
N LYS A 153 8.51 -0.92 11.79
CA LYS A 153 7.44 -0.61 10.83
C LYS A 153 6.08 -0.43 11.50
N ILE A 154 5.72 -1.31 12.43
CA ILE A 154 4.45 -1.19 13.19
C ILE A 154 4.47 0.03 14.12
N MET A 155 5.60 0.34 14.74
CA MET A 155 5.76 1.56 15.53
C MET A 155 5.70 2.83 14.66
N MET A 156 6.25 2.80 13.44
CA MET A 156 6.12 3.88 12.47
C MET A 156 4.65 4.11 12.10
N ARG A 157 3.89 3.05 11.81
CA ARG A 157 2.44 3.16 11.58
C ARG A 157 1.74 3.91 12.70
N SER A 158 2.02 3.55 13.96
CA SER A 158 1.42 4.21 15.12
C SER A 158 1.77 5.70 15.20
N ARG A 159 3.01 6.08 14.86
CA ARG A 159 3.44 7.49 14.81
C ARG A 159 2.74 8.25 13.70
N VAL A 160 2.64 7.67 12.51
CA VAL A 160 1.94 8.25 11.35
C VAL A 160 0.48 8.52 11.69
N VAL A 161 -0.22 7.53 12.26
CA VAL A 161 -1.62 7.65 12.70
C VAL A 161 -1.82 8.76 13.72
N ALA A 162 -0.95 8.82 14.75
CA ALA A 162 -1.02 9.89 15.75
C ALA A 162 -0.84 11.27 15.10
N LYS A 163 0.08 11.37 14.13
CA LYS A 163 0.39 12.63 13.47
C LYS A 163 -0.72 13.12 12.55
N ILE A 164 -1.36 12.19 11.83
CA ILE A 164 -2.53 12.49 11.01
C ILE A 164 -3.65 13.05 11.90
N ARG A 165 -3.97 12.39 13.01
CA ARG A 165 -5.00 12.88 13.94
C ARG A 165 -4.70 14.29 14.44
N GLU A 166 -3.47 14.51 14.91
CA GLU A 166 -3.03 15.83 15.39
C GLU A 166 -3.23 16.91 14.30
N PHE A 167 -2.77 16.64 13.07
CA PHE A 167 -2.92 17.56 11.96
C PHE A 167 -4.39 17.84 11.63
N MET A 168 -5.20 16.79 11.46
CA MET A 168 -6.61 16.92 11.07
C MET A 168 -7.41 17.71 12.12
N THR A 169 -7.20 17.43 13.41
CA THR A 169 -7.82 18.19 14.50
C THR A 169 -7.41 19.67 14.49
N ASN A 170 -6.14 19.97 14.20
CA ASN A 170 -5.67 21.36 14.13
C ASN A 170 -6.25 22.12 12.91
N GLU A 171 -6.55 21.42 11.80
CA GLU A 171 -7.24 21.97 10.62
C GLU A 171 -8.77 22.04 10.77
N GLY A 172 -9.30 21.75 11.96
CA GLY A 172 -10.72 21.85 12.29
C GLY A 172 -11.58 20.65 11.86
N PHE A 173 -10.96 19.52 11.47
CA PHE A 173 -11.71 18.31 11.19
C PHE A 173 -12.14 17.57 12.46
N LEU A 174 -13.31 16.94 12.38
CA LEU A 174 -13.88 16.11 13.43
C LEU A 174 -13.68 14.62 13.12
N GLU A 175 -13.08 13.88 14.07
CA GLU A 175 -13.01 12.41 13.98
C GLU A 175 -14.39 11.85 14.36
N ILE A 176 -15.15 11.34 13.38
CA ILE A 176 -16.50 10.79 13.60
C ILE A 176 -16.52 9.33 13.16
N GLU A 177 -16.96 8.43 14.04
CA GLU A 177 -17.06 7.01 13.71
C GLU A 177 -18.31 6.74 12.87
N THR A 178 -18.17 5.91 11.83
CA THR A 178 -19.30 5.48 10.98
C THR A 178 -19.61 3.99 11.15
N PRO A 179 -20.85 3.54 10.96
CA PRO A 179 -21.22 2.14 11.16
C PRO A 179 -20.46 1.16 10.24
N ILE A 180 -20.18 -0.04 10.78
CA ILE A 180 -19.59 -1.17 10.03
C ILE A 180 -20.69 -2.10 9.47
N LEU A 181 -21.83 -2.24 10.14
CA LEU A 181 -22.92 -3.08 9.67
C LEU A 181 -23.88 -2.24 8.82
N ASN A 182 -23.70 -2.27 7.50
CA ASN A 182 -24.39 -1.41 6.56
C ASN A 182 -25.39 -2.16 5.68
N LYS A 183 -26.15 -1.41 4.88
CA LYS A 183 -26.93 -1.95 3.77
C LYS A 183 -25.99 -2.29 2.62
N SER A 184 -26.22 -3.41 1.94
CA SER A 184 -25.48 -3.73 0.71
C SER A 184 -25.87 -2.76 -0.40
N THR A 185 -24.89 -2.03 -0.88
CA THR A 185 -24.98 -1.10 -2.00
C THR A 185 -23.67 -1.21 -2.78
N PRO A 186 -23.50 -2.21 -3.65
CA PRO A 186 -22.22 -2.46 -4.30
C PRO A 186 -21.74 -1.21 -5.07
N GLU A 187 -20.59 -0.66 -4.66
CA GLU A 187 -19.99 0.58 -5.21
C GLU A 187 -18.87 0.27 -6.22
N GLY A 188 -18.81 -0.96 -6.73
CA GLY A 188 -17.82 -1.42 -7.71
C GLY A 188 -17.14 -2.73 -7.32
N ALA A 189 -16.95 -2.99 -6.03
CA ALA A 189 -16.48 -4.28 -5.52
C ALA A 189 -17.64 -5.14 -4.98
N ARG A 190 -17.36 -6.41 -4.67
CA ARG A 190 -18.28 -7.27 -3.92
C ARG A 190 -18.20 -6.97 -2.42
N ASP A 191 -19.36 -6.96 -1.77
CA ASP A 191 -19.49 -6.77 -0.33
C ASP A 191 -19.21 -8.07 0.43
N TYR A 192 -18.53 -7.97 1.57
CA TYR A 192 -18.63 -9.00 2.60
C TYR A 192 -19.98 -8.90 3.31
N LEU A 193 -20.72 -10.00 3.38
CA LEU A 193 -22.04 -10.06 4.02
C LEU A 193 -21.97 -10.61 5.44
N VAL A 194 -22.84 -10.09 6.32
CA VAL A 194 -23.02 -10.55 7.69
C VAL A 194 -24.50 -10.91 7.90
N PRO A 195 -24.86 -12.19 8.11
CA PRO A 195 -26.24 -12.60 8.31
C PRO A 195 -26.83 -12.03 9.60
N SER A 196 -28.09 -11.57 9.55
CA SER A 196 -28.80 -11.04 10.72
C SER A 196 -29.58 -12.14 11.43
N ARG A 197 -29.17 -12.49 12.66
CA ARG A 197 -29.95 -13.38 13.53
C ARG A 197 -31.34 -12.81 13.88
N VAL A 198 -31.44 -11.48 13.99
CA VAL A 198 -32.67 -10.78 14.44
C VAL A 198 -33.70 -10.65 13.32
N HIS A 199 -33.22 -10.54 12.07
CA HIS A 199 -34.05 -10.38 10.89
C HIS A 199 -33.74 -11.53 9.90
N PRO A 200 -34.34 -12.72 10.09
CA PRO A 200 -34.06 -13.89 9.26
C PRO A 200 -34.23 -13.59 7.76
N GLY A 201 -33.29 -14.07 6.94
CA GLY A 201 -33.29 -13.83 5.49
C GLY A 201 -32.71 -12.47 5.06
N THR A 202 -32.22 -11.65 6.00
CA THR A 202 -31.57 -10.37 5.69
C THR A 202 -30.10 -10.35 6.12
N PHE A 203 -29.32 -9.51 5.45
CA PHE A 203 -27.87 -9.43 5.62
C PHE A 203 -27.45 -7.96 5.76
N TYR A 204 -26.45 -7.73 6.60
CA TYR A 204 -25.65 -6.52 6.55
C TYR A 204 -24.52 -6.70 5.54
N ALA A 205 -23.95 -5.60 5.09
CA ALA A 205 -22.71 -5.54 4.32
C ALA A 205 -21.64 -4.78 5.10
N LEU A 206 -20.40 -5.24 5.05
CA LEU A 206 -19.24 -4.49 5.55
C LEU A 206 -18.87 -3.38 4.55
N PRO A 207 -18.53 -2.16 5.01
CA PRO A 207 -18.33 -1.02 4.13
C PRO A 207 -17.07 -1.16 3.28
N GLN A 208 -17.21 -0.92 1.97
CA GLN A 208 -16.08 -0.74 1.06
C GLN A 208 -15.31 0.55 1.35
N SER A 209 -16.02 1.54 1.89
CA SER A 209 -15.51 2.79 2.48
C SER A 209 -16.64 3.49 3.26
N PRO A 210 -16.36 4.56 4.05
CA PRO A 210 -17.40 5.38 4.68
C PRO A 210 -18.15 6.33 3.72
N GLN A 211 -18.03 6.13 2.40
CA GLN A 211 -18.44 7.08 1.35
C GLN A 211 -19.87 7.61 1.50
N LEU A 212 -20.86 6.79 1.84
CA LEU A 212 -22.24 7.27 1.97
C LEU A 212 -22.44 8.09 3.26
N PHE A 213 -21.81 7.66 4.36
CA PHE A 213 -21.96 8.32 5.66
C PHE A 213 -21.23 9.66 5.71
N LYS A 214 -20.03 9.77 5.15
CA LYS A 214 -19.31 11.04 5.13
C LYS A 214 -20.06 12.14 4.37
N GLN A 215 -20.78 11.77 3.30
CA GLN A 215 -21.67 12.69 2.59
C GLN A 215 -22.88 13.10 3.45
N LEU A 216 -23.50 12.14 4.16
CA LEU A 216 -24.56 12.46 5.12
C LEU A 216 -24.08 13.36 6.27
N LEU A 217 -22.81 13.26 6.68
CA LEU A 217 -22.22 14.17 7.66
C LEU A 217 -22.06 15.59 7.10
N MET A 218 -21.82 15.75 5.80
CA MET A 218 -21.86 17.06 5.14
C MET A 218 -23.28 17.64 5.17
N CYS A 219 -24.30 16.81 4.86
CA CYS A 219 -25.70 17.20 5.01
C CYS A 219 -26.09 17.52 6.47
N SER A 220 -25.38 16.95 7.45
CA SER A 220 -25.62 17.18 8.88
C SER A 220 -24.95 18.46 9.41
N GLY A 221 -24.21 19.18 8.56
CA GLY A 221 -23.59 20.46 8.92
C GLY A 221 -22.27 20.34 9.69
N PHE A 222 -21.60 19.18 9.65
CA PHE A 222 -20.30 19.01 10.33
C PHE A 222 -19.13 19.73 9.65
N ASP A 223 -19.29 20.15 8.40
CA ASP A 223 -18.34 20.92 7.57
C ASP A 223 -17.02 20.20 7.23
N ARG A 224 -16.33 19.61 8.21
CA ARG A 224 -15.04 18.93 8.05
C ARG A 224 -15.01 17.64 8.85
N TYR A 225 -15.02 16.52 8.14
CA TYR A 225 -15.02 15.17 8.73
C TYR A 225 -13.74 14.44 8.37
N PHE A 226 -13.21 13.65 9.32
CA PHE A 226 -12.25 12.61 8.99
C PHE A 226 -12.47 11.34 9.83
N GLN A 227 -11.91 10.23 9.38
CA GLN A 227 -11.89 8.98 10.14
C GLN A 227 -10.72 8.10 9.68
N ILE A 228 -10.07 7.42 10.63
CA ILE A 228 -9.17 6.31 10.31
C ILE A 228 -10.01 5.04 10.29
N ALA A 229 -10.63 4.76 9.14
CA ALA A 229 -11.68 3.76 8.99
C ALA A 229 -11.16 2.41 8.50
N LYS A 230 -11.74 1.32 9.01
CA LYS A 230 -11.57 -0.02 8.45
C LYS A 230 -12.53 -0.22 7.28
N CYS A 231 -11.99 -0.69 6.16
CA CYS A 231 -12.70 -0.91 4.90
C CYS A 231 -12.55 -2.37 4.46
N PHE A 232 -13.55 -2.89 3.76
CA PHE A 232 -13.66 -4.30 3.41
C PHE A 232 -14.05 -4.47 1.94
N ARG A 233 -13.28 -5.24 1.17
CA ARG A 233 -13.58 -5.54 -0.25
C ARG A 233 -13.31 -7.00 -0.54
N ASP A 234 -14.31 -7.70 -1.08
CA ASP A 234 -14.20 -9.11 -1.48
C ASP A 234 -13.69 -9.22 -2.94
N GLU A 235 -12.40 -8.91 -3.11
CA GLU A 235 -11.67 -8.93 -4.37
C GLU A 235 -10.45 -9.87 -4.32
N ASP A 236 -9.94 -10.24 -5.49
CA ASP A 236 -8.68 -10.97 -5.61
C ASP A 236 -7.50 -10.18 -5.01
N LEU A 237 -6.74 -10.84 -4.13
CA LEU A 237 -5.65 -10.23 -3.39
C LEU A 237 -4.36 -10.12 -4.20
N ARG A 238 -3.63 -9.02 -3.95
CA ARG A 238 -2.33 -8.68 -4.54
C ARG A 238 -1.34 -8.30 -3.43
N ALA A 239 -0.09 -8.02 -3.78
CA ALA A 239 0.94 -7.64 -2.79
C ALA A 239 0.58 -6.36 -2.01
N ASP A 240 -0.20 -5.48 -2.63
CA ASP A 240 -0.66 -4.18 -2.13
C ASP A 240 -2.17 -4.16 -1.80
N ARG A 241 -2.85 -5.31 -1.80
CA ARG A 241 -4.29 -5.43 -1.51
C ARG A 241 -4.57 -6.45 -0.40
N GLN A 242 -5.44 -6.08 0.53
CA GLN A 242 -5.92 -6.92 1.63
C GLN A 242 -7.46 -6.85 1.66
N PRO A 243 -8.14 -7.93 2.08
CA PRO A 243 -9.60 -7.96 2.09
C PRO A 243 -10.18 -7.02 3.16
N GLU A 244 -9.41 -6.79 4.23
CA GLU A 244 -9.61 -5.72 5.20
C GLU A 244 -8.41 -4.78 5.17
N PHE A 245 -8.65 -3.47 5.05
CA PHE A 245 -7.58 -2.47 4.99
C PHE A 245 -8.02 -1.19 5.69
N THR A 246 -7.07 -0.27 5.90
CA THR A 246 -7.33 0.97 6.65
C THR A 246 -7.22 2.17 5.73
N GLN A 247 -8.25 3.02 5.75
CA GLN A 247 -8.24 4.30 5.07
C GLN A 247 -8.10 5.46 6.05
N VAL A 248 -7.49 6.56 5.59
CA VAL A 248 -7.66 7.89 6.19
C VAL A 248 -8.68 8.58 5.32
N ASP A 249 -9.93 8.53 5.74
CA ASP A 249 -11.07 9.05 4.99
C ASP A 249 -11.39 10.47 5.47
N MET A 250 -11.64 11.39 4.54
CA MET A 250 -12.04 12.77 4.86
C MET A 250 -13.05 13.32 3.84
N GLU A 251 -13.84 14.28 4.30
CA GLU A 251 -14.83 15.00 3.49
C GLU A 251 -15.00 16.42 4.05
N LEU A 252 -15.20 17.38 3.15
CA LEU A 252 -15.35 18.80 3.45
C LEU A 252 -16.57 19.37 2.71
N SER A 253 -17.28 20.30 3.34
CA SER A 253 -18.33 21.11 2.73
C SER A 253 -17.78 22.43 2.17
N PHE A 254 -18.49 23.00 1.19
CA PHE A 254 -18.23 24.29 0.57
C PHE A 254 -16.82 24.43 -0.05
N VAL A 255 -16.36 23.36 -0.71
CA VAL A 255 -15.03 23.26 -1.33
C VAL A 255 -15.11 22.81 -2.78
N ASP A 256 -14.08 23.13 -3.56
CA ASP A 256 -13.80 22.56 -4.89
C ASP A 256 -12.47 21.78 -4.88
N VAL A 257 -12.04 21.27 -6.04
CA VAL A 257 -10.83 20.45 -6.23
C VAL A 257 -9.60 21.04 -5.55
N ASP A 258 -9.33 22.33 -5.76
CA ASP A 258 -8.12 22.99 -5.27
C ASP A 258 -8.07 23.06 -3.74
N ASP A 259 -9.20 23.29 -3.08
CA ASP A 259 -9.26 23.37 -1.61
C ASP A 259 -8.91 22.01 -0.98
N VAL A 260 -9.41 20.92 -1.57
CA VAL A 260 -9.10 19.56 -1.10
C VAL A 260 -7.63 19.24 -1.33
N ILE A 261 -7.09 19.56 -2.51
CA ILE A 261 -5.68 19.34 -2.81
C ILE A 261 -4.81 20.12 -1.82
N GLU A 262 -5.10 21.40 -1.56
CA GLU A 262 -4.27 22.26 -0.71
C GLU A 262 -4.16 21.74 0.73
N VAL A 263 -5.28 21.30 1.32
CA VAL A 263 -5.30 20.67 2.67
C VAL A 263 -4.46 19.39 2.68
N ASN A 264 -4.59 18.57 1.63
CA ASN A 264 -3.88 17.30 1.54
C ASN A 264 -2.37 17.46 1.28
N GLU A 265 -1.95 18.48 0.53
CA GLU A 265 -0.53 18.83 0.38
C GLU A 265 0.10 19.23 1.72
N ARG A 266 -0.63 20.02 2.54
CA ARG A 266 -0.19 20.35 3.91
C ARG A 266 -0.10 19.12 4.80
N LEU A 267 -1.10 18.23 4.74
CA LEU A 267 -1.11 16.97 5.50
C LEU A 267 0.09 16.10 5.16
N LEU A 268 0.32 15.83 3.87
CA LEU A 268 1.43 15.01 3.40
C LEU A 268 2.78 15.61 3.81
N LYS A 269 2.95 16.92 3.64
CA LYS A 269 4.15 17.63 4.09
C LYS A 269 4.39 17.46 5.59
N ALA A 270 3.38 17.66 6.43
CA ALA A 270 3.52 17.52 7.87
C ALA A 270 3.86 16.07 8.27
N VAL A 271 3.14 15.10 7.73
CA VAL A 271 3.34 13.68 8.04
C VAL A 271 4.72 13.19 7.60
N PHE A 272 5.12 13.43 6.35
CA PHE A 272 6.41 12.96 5.82
C PHE A 272 7.60 13.65 6.50
N LYS A 273 7.50 14.97 6.73
CA LYS A 273 8.59 15.73 7.36
C LYS A 273 8.85 15.26 8.79
N GLU A 274 7.81 15.07 9.58
CA GLU A 274 7.95 14.81 11.01
C GLU A 274 8.18 13.33 11.36
N THR A 275 7.80 12.42 10.47
CA THR A 275 7.96 10.98 10.72
C THR A 275 9.25 10.42 10.13
N ILE A 276 9.61 10.83 8.91
CA ILE A 276 10.76 10.30 8.16
C ILE A 276 11.71 11.39 7.60
N GLY A 277 11.47 12.67 7.91
CA GLY A 277 12.39 13.76 7.55
C GLY A 277 12.33 14.21 6.09
N ILE A 278 11.37 13.72 5.30
CA ILE A 278 11.25 14.02 3.87
C ILE A 278 10.48 15.33 3.65
N ASP A 279 11.06 16.25 2.89
CA ASP A 279 10.40 17.48 2.45
C ASP A 279 9.58 17.21 1.19
N VAL A 280 8.25 17.24 1.33
CA VAL A 280 7.31 17.10 0.20
C VAL A 280 7.27 18.42 -0.59
N PRO A 281 7.31 18.38 -1.94
CA PRO A 281 7.14 19.57 -2.78
C PRO A 281 5.85 20.32 -2.45
N ASN A 282 5.88 21.65 -2.55
CA ASN A 282 4.71 22.49 -2.31
C ASN A 282 4.70 23.68 -3.30
N PRO A 283 3.76 23.74 -4.27
CA PRO A 283 2.72 22.72 -4.53
C PRO A 283 3.32 21.41 -5.04
N ILE A 284 2.57 20.31 -4.91
CA ILE A 284 2.93 19.03 -5.54
C ILE A 284 2.66 19.16 -7.05
N PRO A 285 3.54 18.64 -7.94
CA PRO A 285 3.28 18.64 -9.37
C PRO A 285 1.92 18.01 -9.71
N ARG A 286 1.26 18.54 -10.74
CA ARG A 286 -0.04 18.05 -11.22
C ARG A 286 0.05 17.68 -12.70
N MET A 287 -0.71 16.66 -13.09
CA MET A 287 -0.78 16.13 -14.45
C MET A 287 -2.22 15.69 -14.73
N THR A 288 -2.74 15.95 -15.92
CA THR A 288 -4.08 15.43 -16.25
C THR A 288 -4.00 13.92 -16.49
N TRP A 289 -5.12 13.21 -16.32
CA TRP A 289 -5.21 11.79 -16.62
C TRP A 289 -4.80 11.51 -18.08
N GLN A 290 -5.26 12.34 -19.02
CA GLN A 290 -4.93 12.18 -20.43
C GLN A 290 -3.43 12.31 -20.66
N GLU A 291 -2.76 13.29 -20.03
CA GLU A 291 -1.32 13.44 -20.11
C GLU A 291 -0.58 12.24 -19.49
N ALA A 292 -1.04 11.74 -18.33
CA ALA A 292 -0.47 10.59 -17.65
C ALA A 292 -0.55 9.31 -18.51
N MET A 293 -1.72 9.06 -19.11
CA MET A 293 -1.90 7.95 -20.04
C MET A 293 -1.06 8.14 -21.29
N ASP A 294 -1.01 9.34 -21.85
CA ASP A 294 -0.29 9.59 -23.09
C ASP A 294 1.22 9.43 -22.97
N ARG A 295 1.80 9.90 -21.85
CA ARG A 295 3.25 9.91 -21.60
C ARG A 295 3.74 8.69 -20.84
N PHE A 296 2.90 8.02 -20.04
CA PHE A 296 3.35 6.93 -19.17
C PHE A 296 2.52 5.65 -19.31
N GLY A 297 1.38 5.69 -20.00
CA GLY A 297 0.49 4.54 -20.12
C GLY A 297 -0.12 4.10 -18.79
N SER A 298 -0.24 5.02 -17.82
CA SER A 298 -0.76 4.72 -16.48
C SER A 298 -1.32 5.98 -15.83
N ASP A 299 -2.44 5.80 -15.12
CA ASP A 299 -3.07 6.77 -14.24
C ASP A 299 -2.34 6.98 -12.89
N LYS A 300 -1.31 6.17 -12.62
CA LYS A 300 -0.40 6.28 -11.48
C LYS A 300 1.04 6.19 -11.94
N PRO A 301 1.53 7.17 -12.70
CA PRO A 301 2.83 7.08 -13.33
C PRO A 301 3.96 7.13 -12.30
N ASP A 302 4.96 6.29 -12.48
CA ASP A 302 6.23 6.42 -11.76
C ASP A 302 7.13 7.41 -12.49
N THR A 303 7.24 8.64 -11.97
CA THR A 303 7.99 9.73 -12.60
C THR A 303 9.46 9.80 -12.20
N ARG A 304 9.99 8.80 -11.47
CA ARG A 304 11.40 8.78 -11.02
C ARG A 304 12.41 8.60 -12.16
N PHE A 305 11.96 8.13 -13.31
CA PHE A 305 12.81 7.85 -14.46
C PHE A 305 12.12 8.25 -15.78
N GLY A 306 12.87 8.26 -16.88
CA GLY A 306 12.37 8.64 -18.21
C GLY A 306 11.56 7.52 -18.89
N MET A 307 11.92 7.17 -20.13
CA MET A 307 11.23 6.15 -20.94
C MET A 307 9.75 6.45 -21.18
N GLU A 308 9.41 7.73 -21.39
CA GLU A 308 8.06 8.16 -21.72
C GLU A 308 7.60 7.57 -23.06
N LEU A 309 6.28 7.37 -23.18
CA LEU A 309 5.62 6.97 -24.41
C LEU A 309 5.64 8.13 -25.40
N VAL A 310 6.13 7.85 -26.59
CA VAL A 310 6.15 8.80 -27.70
C VAL A 310 5.17 8.31 -28.77
N ASN A 311 4.20 9.15 -29.12
CA ASN A 311 3.26 8.86 -30.21
C ASN A 311 3.95 9.11 -31.55
N VAL A 312 4.06 8.06 -32.36
CA VAL A 312 4.71 8.08 -33.67
C VAL A 312 3.74 7.74 -34.80
N SER A 313 2.43 7.73 -34.51
CA SER A 313 1.37 7.41 -35.48
C SER A 313 1.51 8.18 -36.79
N ASP A 314 1.72 9.49 -36.72
CA ASP A 314 1.87 10.34 -37.90
C ASP A 314 3.17 10.06 -38.68
N VAL A 315 4.23 9.67 -37.97
CA VAL A 315 5.56 9.38 -38.55
C VAL A 315 5.54 8.06 -39.32
N VAL A 316 4.77 7.09 -38.84
CA VAL A 316 4.64 5.76 -39.47
C VAL A 316 3.40 5.65 -40.36
N ALA A 317 2.64 6.74 -40.52
CA ALA A 317 1.50 6.79 -41.42
C ALA A 317 1.94 6.48 -42.86
N GLY A 318 1.26 5.52 -43.50
CA GLY A 318 1.62 5.06 -44.85
C GLY A 318 2.93 4.27 -44.92
N CYS A 319 3.48 3.79 -43.80
CA CYS A 319 4.57 2.82 -43.87
C CYS A 319 4.07 1.47 -44.43
N GLY A 320 4.97 0.71 -45.07
CA GLY A 320 4.64 -0.59 -45.66
C GLY A 320 4.52 -1.74 -44.65
N PHE A 321 4.61 -1.44 -43.35
CA PHE A 321 4.59 -2.44 -42.29
C PHE A 321 3.16 -2.66 -41.76
N SER A 322 2.57 -3.78 -42.15
CA SER A 322 1.15 -4.09 -41.93
C SER A 322 0.66 -3.98 -40.49
N VAL A 323 1.50 -4.24 -39.49
CA VAL A 323 1.13 -4.12 -38.07
C VAL A 323 0.82 -2.66 -37.69
N PHE A 324 1.63 -1.71 -38.17
CA PHE A 324 1.41 -0.29 -37.91
C PHE A 324 0.24 0.23 -38.74
N THR A 325 0.20 -0.11 -40.04
CA THR A 325 -0.90 0.29 -40.93
C THR A 325 -2.26 -0.17 -40.39
N SER A 326 -2.38 -1.44 -40.00
CA SER A 326 -3.63 -2.00 -39.49
C SER A 326 -4.07 -1.38 -38.16
N ALA A 327 -3.14 -1.05 -37.26
CA ALA A 327 -3.50 -0.36 -36.02
C ALA A 327 -4.10 1.03 -36.29
N LEU A 328 -3.51 1.80 -37.22
CA LEU A 328 -3.98 3.13 -37.59
C LEU A 328 -5.33 3.09 -38.33
N GLU A 329 -5.50 2.16 -39.28
CA GLU A 329 -6.77 1.96 -40.00
C GLU A 329 -7.95 1.60 -39.09
N ASN A 330 -7.66 0.93 -37.96
CA ASN A 330 -8.65 0.57 -36.94
C ASN A 330 -8.86 1.66 -35.88
N GLY A 331 -8.33 2.88 -36.07
CA GLY A 331 -8.48 4.00 -35.14
C GLY A 331 -7.63 3.90 -33.86
N GLY A 332 -6.60 3.05 -33.86
CA GLY A 332 -5.64 2.92 -32.77
C GLY A 332 -4.48 3.91 -32.87
N SER A 333 -3.38 3.61 -32.18
CA SER A 333 -2.14 4.39 -32.28
C SER A 333 -0.91 3.51 -32.34
N VAL A 334 0.18 4.07 -32.86
CA VAL A 334 1.53 3.50 -32.75
C VAL A 334 2.34 4.38 -31.82
N ARG A 335 2.80 3.79 -30.72
CA ARG A 335 3.64 4.48 -29.74
C ARG A 335 4.88 3.66 -29.43
N GLY A 336 5.93 4.31 -28.97
CA GLY A 336 7.13 3.64 -28.53
C GLY A 336 7.73 4.21 -27.25
N ILE A 337 8.67 3.47 -26.68
CA ILE A 337 9.54 3.88 -25.59
C ILE A 337 11.00 3.75 -26.01
N ASN A 338 11.87 4.63 -25.51
CA ASN A 338 13.32 4.55 -25.70
C ASN A 338 14.00 4.02 -24.43
N ALA A 339 14.49 2.77 -24.48
CA ALA A 339 15.36 2.22 -23.45
C ALA A 339 16.82 2.64 -23.72
N GLU A 340 17.21 3.77 -23.13
CA GLU A 340 18.54 4.36 -23.35
C GLU A 340 19.68 3.40 -23.00
N GLY A 341 20.68 3.30 -23.87
CA GLY A 341 21.85 2.44 -23.68
C GLY A 341 21.59 0.93 -23.79
N GLN A 342 20.41 0.50 -24.23
CA GLN A 342 20.04 -0.92 -24.34
C GLN A 342 20.11 -1.51 -25.77
N GLY A 343 20.73 -0.83 -26.72
CA GLY A 343 20.84 -1.24 -28.13
C GLY A 343 21.64 -2.53 -28.36
N GLU A 344 22.47 -2.95 -27.39
CA GLU A 344 23.19 -4.24 -27.41
C GLU A 344 22.47 -5.34 -26.61
N MET A 345 21.23 -5.10 -26.17
CA MET A 345 20.45 -6.08 -25.40
C MET A 345 20.38 -7.42 -26.14
N PRO A 346 20.79 -8.55 -25.51
CA PRO A 346 20.74 -9.85 -26.15
C PRO A 346 19.33 -10.20 -26.59
N ARG A 347 19.19 -10.83 -27.76
CA ARG A 347 17.88 -11.21 -28.33
C ARG A 347 17.00 -11.98 -27.34
N LYS A 348 17.57 -12.89 -26.56
CA LYS A 348 16.85 -13.64 -25.51
C LYS A 348 16.17 -12.73 -24.47
N LYS A 349 16.78 -11.59 -24.12
CA LYS A 349 16.17 -10.61 -23.21
C LYS A 349 15.05 -9.84 -23.90
N ILE A 350 15.23 -9.45 -25.16
CA ILE A 350 14.16 -8.81 -25.96
C ILE A 350 12.97 -9.75 -26.12
N ASP A 351 13.20 -11.03 -26.41
CA ASP A 351 12.14 -12.03 -26.52
C ASP A 351 11.37 -12.19 -25.19
N ALA A 352 12.06 -12.11 -24.04
CA ALA A 352 11.39 -12.10 -22.73
C ALA A 352 10.52 -10.85 -22.52
N LEU A 353 10.96 -9.67 -22.99
CA LEU A 353 10.14 -8.45 -22.97
C LEU A 353 8.90 -8.57 -23.89
N VAL A 354 9.04 -9.25 -25.03
CA VAL A 354 7.90 -9.55 -25.94
C VAL A 354 6.89 -10.45 -25.23
N GLU A 355 7.34 -11.52 -24.57
CA GLU A 355 6.44 -12.41 -23.82
C GLU A 355 5.78 -11.70 -22.64
N PHE A 356 6.49 -10.83 -21.94
CA PHE A 356 5.92 -9.97 -20.90
C PHE A 356 4.82 -9.06 -21.47
N ALA A 357 5.07 -8.39 -22.61
CA ALA A 357 4.10 -7.52 -23.27
C ALA A 357 2.82 -8.26 -23.71
N LYS A 358 2.92 -9.52 -24.13
CA LYS A 358 1.76 -10.35 -24.48
C LYS A 358 0.80 -10.55 -23.30
N GLY A 359 1.32 -10.58 -22.07
CA GLY A 359 0.51 -10.63 -20.85
C GLY A 359 -0.45 -9.45 -20.68
N PHE A 360 -0.22 -8.34 -21.37
CA PHE A 360 -1.04 -7.13 -21.38
C PHE A 360 -1.80 -6.94 -22.70
N GLY A 361 -1.95 -8.00 -23.51
CA GLY A 361 -2.74 -7.98 -24.74
C GLY A 361 -1.96 -7.64 -26.01
N ALA A 362 -0.64 -7.44 -25.95
CA ALA A 362 0.15 -7.24 -27.15
C ALA A 362 0.14 -8.49 -28.05
N LYS A 363 0.00 -8.31 -29.36
CA LYS A 363 0.20 -9.40 -30.36
C LYS A 363 1.69 -9.64 -30.67
N GLY A 364 2.52 -8.66 -30.35
CA GLY A 364 3.97 -8.65 -30.53
C GLY A 364 4.53 -7.28 -30.20
N LEU A 365 5.85 -7.16 -30.19
CA LEU A 365 6.55 -5.91 -29.95
C LEU A 365 7.51 -5.66 -31.12
N ALA A 366 7.33 -4.53 -31.81
CA ALA A 366 8.28 -4.10 -32.83
C ALA A 366 9.44 -3.38 -32.14
N TYR A 367 10.68 -3.54 -32.62
CA TYR A 367 11.83 -2.87 -32.02
C TYR A 367 12.90 -2.47 -33.03
N ILE A 368 13.69 -1.48 -32.66
CA ILE A 368 14.90 -1.03 -33.36
C ILE A 368 16.04 -1.00 -32.35
N ALA A 369 17.05 -1.84 -32.56
CA ALA A 369 18.29 -1.81 -31.79
C ALA A 369 19.31 -0.94 -32.53
N ILE A 370 19.63 0.22 -31.97
CA ILE A 370 20.62 1.15 -32.51
C ILE A 370 21.99 0.75 -31.94
N GLN A 371 22.87 0.22 -32.78
CA GLN A 371 24.21 -0.17 -32.36
C GLN A 371 25.07 1.07 -32.03
N PRO A 372 26.16 0.93 -31.24
CA PRO A 372 27.05 2.06 -30.92
C PRO A 372 27.64 2.79 -32.14
N ASP A 373 27.81 2.08 -33.26
CA ASP A 373 28.28 2.63 -34.54
C ASP A 373 27.18 3.32 -35.38
N GLY A 374 25.93 3.33 -34.90
CA GLY A 374 24.76 3.88 -35.59
C GLY A 374 24.03 2.88 -36.49
N THR A 375 24.49 1.62 -36.59
CA THR A 375 23.82 0.59 -37.39
C THR A 375 22.46 0.25 -36.77
N LEU A 376 21.40 0.30 -37.58
CA LEU A 376 20.04 -0.07 -37.16
C LEU A 376 19.79 -1.57 -37.39
N LYS A 377 19.44 -2.30 -36.32
CA LYS A 377 18.96 -3.69 -36.41
C LYS A 377 17.48 -3.74 -36.09
N SER A 378 16.66 -4.07 -37.09
CA SER A 378 15.20 -4.24 -36.92
C SER A 378 14.64 -5.24 -37.92
N SER A 379 13.67 -6.06 -37.47
CA SER A 379 13.02 -7.07 -38.31
C SER A 379 12.03 -6.47 -39.33
N PHE A 380 11.53 -5.26 -39.07
CA PHE A 380 10.58 -4.57 -39.94
C PHE A 380 11.22 -3.51 -40.84
N ALA A 381 12.53 -3.26 -40.72
CA ALA A 381 13.25 -2.28 -41.54
C ALA A 381 13.07 -2.52 -43.06
N LYS A 382 12.93 -3.77 -43.50
CA LYS A 382 12.69 -4.13 -44.91
C LYS A 382 11.36 -3.63 -45.49
N PHE A 383 10.43 -3.18 -44.64
CA PHE A 383 9.11 -2.67 -45.03
C PHE A 383 9.04 -1.13 -45.01
N MET A 384 10.14 -0.46 -44.68
CA MET A 384 10.24 1.00 -44.58
C MET A 384 11.43 1.50 -45.40
N THR A 385 11.33 2.73 -45.90
CA THR A 385 12.46 3.40 -46.56
C THR A 385 13.47 3.89 -45.52
N GLU A 386 14.72 4.16 -45.94
CA GLU A 386 15.74 4.73 -45.06
C GLU A 386 15.30 6.07 -44.44
N GLU A 387 14.62 6.92 -45.22
CA GLU A 387 14.07 8.20 -44.76
C GLU A 387 13.00 8.00 -43.66
N GLN A 388 12.10 7.03 -43.85
CA GLN A 388 11.07 6.71 -42.84
C GLN A 388 11.70 6.13 -41.56
N MET A 389 12.70 5.26 -41.69
CA MET A 389 13.43 4.73 -40.53
C MET A 389 14.17 5.83 -39.77
N ALA A 390 14.85 6.74 -40.48
CA ALA A 390 15.52 7.88 -39.88
C ALA A 390 14.55 8.84 -39.20
N ALA A 391 13.39 9.11 -39.82
CA ALA A 391 12.33 9.92 -39.22
C ALA A 391 11.77 9.29 -37.94
N LEU A 392 11.58 7.97 -37.92
CA LEU A 392 11.10 7.23 -36.74
C LEU A 392 12.13 7.27 -35.60
N VAL A 393 13.41 7.02 -35.88
CA VAL A 393 14.49 7.13 -34.88
C VAL A 393 14.57 8.55 -34.33
N LYS A 394 14.47 9.56 -35.19
CA LYS A 394 14.48 10.97 -34.78
C LYS A 394 13.27 11.32 -33.90
N ALA A 395 12.07 10.86 -34.25
CA ALA A 395 10.86 11.10 -33.47
C ALA A 395 10.95 10.49 -32.06
N MET A 396 11.60 9.34 -31.95
CA MET A 396 11.89 8.66 -30.68
C MET A 396 13.08 9.25 -29.91
N ASN A 397 13.74 10.28 -30.44
CA ASN A 397 15.00 10.82 -29.92
C ASN A 397 16.07 9.74 -29.68
N GLY A 398 16.12 8.73 -30.56
CA GLY A 398 17.01 7.59 -30.42
C GLY A 398 18.46 7.97 -30.70
N LYS A 399 19.38 7.49 -29.85
CA LYS A 399 20.82 7.69 -29.97
C LYS A 399 21.54 6.37 -30.24
N ASN A 400 22.78 6.46 -30.67
CA ASN A 400 23.65 5.28 -30.81
C ASN A 400 23.74 4.54 -29.47
N GLY A 401 23.45 3.25 -29.48
CA GLY A 401 23.42 2.42 -28.28
C GLY A 401 22.04 2.28 -27.64
N ASP A 402 20.97 2.85 -28.19
CA ASP A 402 19.61 2.75 -27.63
C ASP A 402 18.79 1.58 -28.20
N LEU A 403 17.75 1.17 -27.44
CA LEU A 403 16.74 0.22 -27.90
C LEU A 403 15.36 0.90 -27.91
N LEU A 404 14.79 1.03 -29.11
CA LEU A 404 13.45 1.55 -29.30
C LEU A 404 12.46 0.40 -29.37
N LEU A 405 11.38 0.46 -28.60
CA LEU A 405 10.34 -0.58 -28.51
C LEU A 405 8.98 0.05 -28.84
N PHE A 406 8.18 -0.61 -29.66
CA PHE A 406 6.93 -0.07 -30.21
C PHE A 406 5.77 -1.03 -30.04
N ALA A 407 4.62 -0.49 -29.63
CA ALA A 407 3.34 -1.17 -29.61
C ALA A 407 2.36 -0.44 -30.56
N ALA A 408 1.51 -1.23 -31.23
CA ALA A 408 0.55 -0.76 -32.22
C ALA A 408 -0.76 -1.52 -32.07
N ASP A 409 -1.77 -0.87 -31.50
CA ASP A 409 -3.14 -1.40 -31.31
C ASP A 409 -4.06 -0.23 -30.88
N ARG A 410 -5.25 -0.52 -30.36
CA ARG A 410 -6.12 0.46 -29.70
C ARG A 410 -5.39 1.13 -28.53
N ASN A 411 -5.68 2.41 -28.28
CA ASN A 411 -4.95 3.23 -27.29
C ASN A 411 -4.80 2.56 -25.91
N LYS A 412 -5.88 1.98 -25.37
CA LYS A 412 -5.85 1.28 -24.08
C LYS A 412 -4.80 0.17 -24.03
N VAL A 413 -4.77 -0.69 -25.05
CA VAL A 413 -3.78 -1.79 -25.14
C VAL A 413 -2.36 -1.23 -25.27
N VAL A 414 -2.16 -0.19 -26.08
CA VAL A 414 -0.84 0.43 -26.26
C VAL A 414 -0.33 1.04 -24.95
N TRP A 415 -1.19 1.75 -24.22
CA TRP A 415 -0.90 2.31 -22.90
C TRP A 415 -0.56 1.21 -21.90
N ASP A 416 -1.40 0.19 -21.76
CA ASP A 416 -1.19 -0.92 -20.82
C ASP A 416 0.13 -1.66 -21.09
N VAL A 417 0.42 -1.94 -22.36
CA VAL A 417 1.64 -2.64 -22.79
C VAL A 417 2.88 -1.81 -22.49
N LEU A 418 2.95 -0.57 -22.99
CA LEU A 418 4.16 0.25 -22.89
C LEU A 418 4.38 0.77 -21.47
N GLY A 419 3.32 1.11 -20.73
CA GLY A 419 3.39 1.55 -19.33
C GLY A 419 3.95 0.46 -18.42
N ASN A 420 3.49 -0.78 -18.56
CA ASN A 420 4.03 -1.91 -17.78
C ASN A 420 5.44 -2.30 -18.25
N LEU A 421 5.70 -2.28 -19.55
CA LEU A 421 7.01 -2.61 -20.12
C LEU A 421 8.09 -1.63 -19.64
N ARG A 422 7.76 -0.34 -19.58
CA ARG A 422 8.61 0.70 -19.02
C ARG A 422 9.04 0.38 -17.58
N LEU A 423 8.10 0.00 -16.72
CA LEU A 423 8.38 -0.37 -15.33
C LEU A 423 9.24 -1.64 -15.23
N GLU A 424 8.97 -2.63 -16.07
CA GLU A 424 9.73 -3.89 -16.10
C GLU A 424 11.19 -3.65 -16.53
N ILE A 425 11.42 -2.81 -17.55
CA ILE A 425 12.78 -2.42 -17.96
C ILE A 425 13.48 -1.67 -16.81
N ALA A 426 12.81 -0.73 -16.15
CA ALA A 426 13.40 0.00 -15.03
C ALA A 426 13.79 -0.91 -13.85
N ARG A 427 12.96 -1.92 -13.53
CA ARG A 427 13.32 -2.95 -12.53
C ARG A 427 14.54 -3.75 -12.95
N ASN A 428 14.59 -4.20 -14.20
CA ASN A 428 15.71 -4.98 -14.74
C ASN A 428 17.03 -4.19 -14.78
N LEU A 429 16.95 -2.86 -14.92
CA LEU A 429 18.10 -1.96 -14.87
C LEU A 429 18.47 -1.52 -13.44
N GLY A 430 17.63 -1.81 -12.44
CA GLY A 430 17.87 -1.41 -11.05
C GLY A 430 17.85 0.10 -10.81
N ILE A 431 17.14 0.87 -11.65
CA ILE A 431 17.12 2.35 -11.60
C ILE A 431 15.99 2.93 -10.74
N LEU A 432 15.22 2.08 -10.05
CA LEU A 432 14.14 2.48 -9.15
C LEU A 432 14.70 2.73 -7.74
N ASP A 433 15.14 3.95 -7.46
CA ASP A 433 15.66 4.34 -6.14
C ASP A 433 14.51 4.42 -5.11
N LYS A 434 14.63 3.66 -4.01
CA LYS A 434 13.67 3.65 -2.90
C LYS A 434 13.78 4.89 -2.01
N ASN A 435 14.86 5.67 -2.12
CA ASN A 435 15.07 6.90 -1.33
C ASN A 435 14.48 8.14 -2.00
N GLN A 436 14.03 8.04 -3.24
CA GLN A 436 13.34 9.12 -3.93
C GLN A 436 11.84 9.05 -3.66
N TYR A 437 11.22 10.20 -3.40
CA TYR A 437 9.79 10.33 -3.11
C TYR A 437 9.16 11.31 -4.11
N ASN A 438 8.74 10.80 -5.26
CA ASN A 438 8.13 11.60 -6.33
C ASN A 438 6.61 11.58 -6.18
N PHE A 439 6.09 12.67 -5.62
CA PHE A 439 4.66 12.93 -5.51
C PHE A 439 4.12 13.55 -6.81
N LEU A 440 2.92 13.15 -7.19
CA LEU A 440 2.19 13.69 -8.33
C LEU A 440 0.69 13.62 -8.09
N TRP A 441 -0.02 14.70 -8.35
CA TRP A 441 -1.48 14.65 -8.53
C TRP A 441 -1.82 14.30 -9.97
N VAL A 442 -2.70 13.32 -10.14
CA VAL A 442 -3.38 13.05 -11.41
C VAL A 442 -4.80 13.59 -11.29
N THR A 443 -5.24 14.40 -12.25
CA THR A 443 -6.54 15.10 -12.22
C THR A 443 -7.30 14.92 -13.52
N GLU A 444 -8.57 15.34 -13.57
CA GLU A 444 -9.38 15.33 -14.80
C GLU A 444 -9.56 13.93 -15.42
N PHE A 445 -9.81 12.95 -14.56
CA PHE A 445 -10.12 11.59 -15.00
C PHE A 445 -11.37 11.56 -15.88
N PRO A 446 -11.52 10.60 -16.80
CA PRO A 446 -12.79 10.28 -17.42
C PRO A 446 -13.86 10.02 -16.35
N LEU A 447 -15.06 10.55 -16.54
CA LEU A 447 -16.19 10.29 -15.65
C LEU A 447 -16.67 8.83 -15.80
N LEU A 448 -16.65 8.34 -17.04
CA LEU A 448 -17.23 7.07 -17.45
C LEU A 448 -16.20 6.25 -18.23
N GLU A 449 -16.29 4.93 -18.08
CA GLU A 449 -15.56 3.97 -18.89
C GLU A 449 -16.56 3.04 -19.61
N TRP A 450 -16.28 2.70 -20.86
CA TRP A 450 -17.05 1.68 -21.57
C TRP A 450 -16.66 0.28 -21.11
N SER A 451 -17.63 -0.50 -20.62
CA SER A 451 -17.44 -1.91 -20.30
C SER A 451 -17.86 -2.77 -21.48
N ASP A 452 -16.89 -3.46 -22.11
CA ASP A 452 -17.16 -4.46 -23.17
C ASP A 452 -17.93 -5.67 -22.61
N GLU A 453 -17.75 -5.99 -21.32
CA GLU A 453 -18.39 -7.13 -20.64
C GLU A 453 -19.88 -6.85 -20.40
N GLU A 454 -20.19 -5.64 -19.92
CA GLU A 454 -21.56 -5.23 -19.62
C GLU A 454 -22.26 -4.52 -20.78
N ASN A 455 -21.52 -4.23 -21.85
CA ASN A 455 -21.96 -3.51 -23.04
C ASN A 455 -22.66 -2.17 -22.70
N ARG A 456 -22.10 -1.45 -21.72
CA ARG A 456 -22.62 -0.17 -21.21
C ARG A 456 -21.51 0.68 -20.60
N TYR A 457 -21.80 1.96 -20.38
CA TYR A 457 -20.93 2.81 -19.57
C TYR A 457 -21.06 2.46 -18.08
N VAL A 458 -19.91 2.45 -17.42
CA VAL A 458 -19.77 2.32 -15.96
C VAL A 458 -19.03 3.54 -15.42
N ALA A 459 -19.25 3.90 -14.16
CA ALA A 459 -18.52 4.98 -13.53
C ALA A 459 -17.04 4.57 -13.34
N MET A 460 -16.10 5.45 -13.69
CA MET A 460 -14.67 5.17 -13.50
C MET A 460 -14.25 5.16 -12.02
N HIS A 461 -14.91 5.99 -11.20
CA HIS A 461 -14.66 6.09 -9.77
C HIS A 461 -15.90 5.65 -8.99
N HIS A 462 -16.79 6.60 -8.67
CA HIS A 462 -18.08 6.34 -8.05
C HIS A 462 -19.18 7.14 -8.76
N PRO A 463 -20.41 6.59 -8.92
CA PRO A 463 -21.61 7.28 -9.43
C PRO A 463 -22.02 8.64 -8.81
N PHE A 464 -21.30 9.13 -7.79
CA PHE A 464 -21.58 10.42 -7.12
C PHE A 464 -20.53 11.48 -7.47
N THR A 465 -19.65 11.20 -8.42
CA THR A 465 -18.55 12.09 -8.81
C THR A 465 -19.06 13.18 -9.74
N MET A 466 -18.77 14.44 -9.42
CA MET A 466 -19.18 15.60 -10.20
C MET A 466 -18.42 15.65 -11.54
N PRO A 467 -19.10 15.84 -12.69
CA PRO A 467 -18.43 16.17 -13.95
C PRO A 467 -17.78 17.57 -13.89
N MET A 468 -16.82 17.83 -14.76
CA MET A 468 -16.40 19.22 -15.06
C MET A 468 -17.59 20.01 -15.61
N GLU A 469 -17.81 21.24 -15.15
CA GLU A 469 -19.00 22.01 -15.52
C GLU A 469 -19.10 22.23 -17.03
N GLU A 470 -17.97 22.49 -17.69
CA GLU A 470 -17.91 22.71 -19.14
C GLU A 470 -18.24 21.44 -19.96
N ASP A 471 -18.11 20.25 -19.36
CA ASP A 471 -18.34 18.96 -20.02
C ASP A 471 -19.77 18.43 -19.80
N ILE A 472 -20.56 19.03 -18.90
CA ILE A 472 -21.95 18.60 -18.61
C ILE A 472 -22.80 18.42 -19.88
N PRO A 473 -22.78 19.34 -20.88
CA PRO A 473 -23.55 19.16 -22.11
C PRO A 473 -23.20 17.89 -22.91
N LEU A 474 -21.98 17.35 -22.73
CA LEU A 474 -21.54 16.14 -23.43
C LEU A 474 -22.18 14.87 -22.85
N LEU A 475 -22.78 14.91 -21.66
CA LEU A 475 -23.51 13.77 -21.07
C LEU A 475 -24.63 13.25 -21.99
N ASP A 476 -25.25 14.13 -22.78
CA ASP A 476 -26.31 13.79 -23.73
C ASP A 476 -25.80 13.30 -25.09
N THR A 477 -24.59 13.69 -25.50
CA THR A 477 -24.11 13.49 -26.87
C THR A 477 -22.93 12.53 -26.98
N ASP A 478 -21.95 12.64 -26.07
CA ASP A 478 -20.70 11.89 -26.09
C ASP A 478 -20.18 11.68 -24.65
N PRO A 479 -20.88 10.86 -23.85
CA PRO A 479 -20.59 10.70 -22.42
C PRO A 479 -19.17 10.16 -22.15
N GLY A 480 -18.55 9.48 -23.12
CA GLY A 480 -17.17 8.98 -23.01
C GLY A 480 -16.10 10.08 -22.99
N LYS A 481 -16.43 11.33 -23.34
CA LYS A 481 -15.51 12.47 -23.29
C LYS A 481 -15.63 13.33 -22.04
N VAL A 482 -16.62 13.06 -21.19
CA VAL A 482 -16.87 13.86 -19.98
C VAL A 482 -15.76 13.63 -18.97
N ARG A 483 -15.08 14.69 -18.54
CA ARG A 483 -14.11 14.64 -17.45
C ARG A 483 -14.79 14.80 -16.11
N ALA A 484 -14.20 14.20 -15.10
CA ALA A 484 -14.61 14.27 -13.71
C ALA A 484 -13.76 15.27 -12.92
N LYS A 485 -14.38 15.92 -11.94
CA LYS A 485 -13.70 16.61 -10.83
C LYS A 485 -13.13 15.60 -9.83
N ALA A 486 -12.28 14.71 -10.33
CA ALA A 486 -11.61 13.65 -9.58
C ALA A 486 -10.10 13.85 -9.61
N TYR A 487 -9.45 13.39 -8.56
CA TYR A 487 -8.03 13.56 -8.35
C TYR A 487 -7.46 12.42 -7.51
N ASP A 488 -6.29 11.94 -7.93
CA ASP A 488 -5.52 10.90 -7.25
C ASP A 488 -4.13 11.43 -6.92
N ILE A 489 -3.67 11.14 -5.71
CA ILE A 489 -2.30 11.41 -5.29
C ILE A 489 -1.47 10.15 -5.44
N VAL A 490 -0.40 10.26 -6.22
CA VAL A 490 0.51 9.18 -6.57
C VAL A 490 1.86 9.44 -5.92
N LEU A 491 2.48 8.39 -5.40
CA LEU A 491 3.85 8.39 -4.92
C LEU A 491 4.60 7.23 -5.56
N ASN A 492 5.65 7.52 -6.34
CA ASN A 492 6.52 6.51 -6.94
C ASN A 492 5.77 5.43 -7.75
N GLY A 493 4.75 5.84 -8.51
CA GLY A 493 3.91 4.93 -9.29
C GLY A 493 2.89 4.12 -8.48
N THR A 494 2.71 4.44 -7.20
CA THR A 494 1.66 3.87 -6.35
C THR A 494 0.66 4.96 -6.00
N GLU A 495 -0.61 4.72 -6.33
CA GLU A 495 -1.73 5.54 -5.85
C GLU A 495 -1.78 5.46 -4.32
N LEU A 496 -1.60 6.60 -3.65
CA LEU A 496 -1.69 6.73 -2.19
C LEU A 496 -3.12 6.94 -1.73
N GLY A 497 -3.92 7.62 -2.54
CA GLY A 497 -5.30 7.96 -2.23
C GLY A 497 -5.95 8.69 -3.40
N GLY A 498 -7.26 8.80 -3.33
CA GLY A 498 -8.09 9.37 -4.39
C GLY A 498 -9.35 9.99 -3.83
N GLY A 499 -9.92 10.91 -4.61
CA GLY A 499 -11.05 11.72 -4.19
C GLY A 499 -11.77 12.36 -5.35
N SER A 500 -12.93 12.93 -5.06
CA SER A 500 -13.66 13.75 -6.03
C SER A 500 -14.58 14.75 -5.34
N VAL A 501 -14.92 15.79 -6.09
CA VAL A 501 -16.08 16.63 -5.80
C VAL A 501 -17.34 15.82 -6.04
N ARG A 502 -18.33 15.97 -5.16
CA ARG A 502 -19.56 15.19 -5.20
C ARG A 502 -20.68 15.94 -5.91
N ILE A 503 -21.52 15.17 -6.60
CA ILE A 503 -22.76 15.68 -7.16
C ILE A 503 -23.69 16.04 -5.99
N HIS A 504 -24.05 17.32 -5.92
CA HIS A 504 -25.02 17.87 -4.97
C HIS A 504 -26.30 18.36 -5.69
N GLN A 505 -26.34 18.26 -7.03
CA GLN A 505 -27.44 18.70 -7.87
C GLN A 505 -28.27 17.50 -8.33
N ASP A 506 -29.57 17.52 -8.03
CA ASP A 506 -30.49 16.38 -8.26
C ASP A 506 -30.59 16.01 -9.74
N ASP A 507 -30.64 17.00 -10.65
CA ASP A 507 -30.76 16.80 -12.10
C ASP A 507 -29.51 16.12 -12.69
N ILE A 508 -28.31 16.53 -12.25
CA ILE A 508 -27.06 15.88 -12.64
C ILE A 508 -26.99 14.46 -12.09
N GLN A 509 -27.41 14.24 -10.84
CA GLN A 509 -27.38 12.91 -10.23
C GLN A 509 -28.33 11.93 -10.93
N GLU A 510 -29.54 12.38 -11.26
CA GLU A 510 -30.49 11.59 -12.05
C GLU A 510 -29.91 11.25 -13.42
N LYS A 511 -29.26 12.22 -14.08
CA LYS A 511 -28.63 12.01 -15.38
C LYS A 511 -27.49 10.99 -15.32
N MET A 512 -26.66 11.06 -14.29
CA MET A 512 -25.57 10.12 -14.06
C MET A 512 -26.11 8.68 -13.91
N PHE A 513 -27.19 8.50 -13.14
CA PHE A 513 -27.83 7.19 -12.98
C PHE A 513 -28.44 6.66 -14.27
N GLU A 514 -29.08 7.52 -15.07
CA GLU A 514 -29.60 7.15 -16.38
C GLU A 514 -28.51 6.60 -17.30
N ILE A 515 -27.37 7.31 -17.39
CA ILE A 515 -26.25 6.95 -18.28
C ILE A 515 -25.61 5.62 -17.88
N ILE A 516 -25.46 5.37 -16.58
CA ILE A 516 -24.94 4.08 -16.09
C ILE A 516 -26.03 2.99 -16.03
N GLY A 517 -27.24 3.24 -16.54
CA GLY A 517 -28.29 2.24 -16.67
C GLY A 517 -28.98 1.84 -15.35
N LEU A 518 -28.95 2.70 -14.33
CA LEU A 518 -29.73 2.51 -13.11
C LEU A 518 -31.13 3.11 -13.26
N SER A 519 -32.17 2.27 -13.17
CA SER A 519 -33.55 2.75 -13.16
C SER A 519 -33.83 3.60 -11.90
N LYS A 520 -34.80 4.51 -11.97
CA LYS A 520 -35.18 5.34 -10.81
C LYS A 520 -35.60 4.49 -9.60
N GLU A 521 -36.29 3.37 -9.83
CA GLU A 521 -36.70 2.42 -8.79
C GLU A 521 -35.48 1.77 -8.14
N THR A 522 -34.53 1.31 -8.95
CA THR A 522 -33.30 0.66 -8.46
C THR A 522 -32.42 1.65 -7.70
N ALA A 523 -32.30 2.88 -8.22
CA ALA A 523 -31.57 3.96 -7.55
C ALA A 523 -32.22 4.33 -6.21
N GLN A 524 -33.55 4.39 -6.15
CA GLN A 524 -34.29 4.64 -4.90
C GLN A 524 -34.19 3.46 -3.93
N GLU A 525 -34.22 2.22 -4.41
CA GLU A 525 -34.05 1.04 -3.59
C GLU A 525 -32.65 1.01 -2.95
N ARG A 526 -31.60 1.26 -3.73
CA ARG A 526 -30.20 1.20 -3.25
C ARG A 526 -29.82 2.44 -2.44
N PHE A 527 -30.05 3.63 -2.99
CA PHE A 527 -29.53 4.90 -2.50
C PHE A 527 -30.61 5.86 -2.00
N GLY A 528 -31.87 5.43 -1.88
CA GLY A 528 -32.98 6.31 -1.56
C GLY A 528 -32.83 7.12 -0.26
N PHE A 529 -32.09 6.61 0.73
CA PHE A 529 -31.79 7.37 1.95
C PHE A 529 -30.87 8.56 1.68
N LEU A 530 -29.86 8.41 0.82
CA LEU A 530 -28.94 9.48 0.43
C LEU A 530 -29.65 10.49 -0.47
N LEU A 531 -30.38 10.01 -1.48
CA LEU A 531 -31.16 10.87 -2.39
C LEU A 531 -32.24 11.65 -1.63
N THR A 532 -32.84 11.05 -0.60
CA THR A 532 -33.78 11.75 0.27
C THR A 532 -33.08 12.80 1.12
N ALA A 533 -31.88 12.53 1.64
CA ALA A 533 -31.11 13.51 2.40
C ALA A 533 -30.73 14.73 1.56
N PHE A 534 -30.36 14.54 0.29
CA PHE A 534 -29.95 15.63 -0.61
C PHE A 534 -31.06 16.65 -0.86
N LYS A 535 -32.33 16.22 -0.86
CA LYS A 535 -33.50 17.10 -0.97
C LYS A 535 -33.64 18.12 0.17
N TYR A 536 -32.98 17.89 1.30
CA TYR A 536 -33.02 18.79 2.46
C TYR A 536 -31.85 19.78 2.49
N GLY A 537 -31.19 20.00 1.35
CA GLY A 537 -30.13 20.99 1.19
C GLY A 537 -28.75 20.41 1.46
N VAL A 538 -28.25 19.60 0.52
CA VAL A 538 -26.85 19.16 0.51
C VAL A 538 -25.94 20.33 0.09
N PRO A 539 -24.90 20.69 0.88
CA PRO A 539 -23.92 21.68 0.44
C PRO A 539 -23.05 21.10 -0.68
N PRO A 540 -22.43 21.90 -1.57
CA PRO A 540 -21.31 21.43 -2.37
C PRO A 540 -20.26 20.80 -1.45
N HIS A 541 -19.74 19.62 -1.77
CA HIS A 541 -18.79 18.92 -0.91
C HIS A 541 -17.84 18.06 -1.74
N ALA A 542 -16.67 17.81 -1.15
CA ALA A 542 -15.63 17.03 -1.77
C ALA A 542 -14.82 16.30 -0.70
N GLY A 543 -14.12 15.24 -1.08
CA GLY A 543 -13.29 14.52 -0.14
C GLY A 543 -12.21 13.70 -0.80
N LEU A 544 -11.49 12.97 0.04
CA LEU A 544 -10.37 12.11 -0.36
C LEU A 544 -10.23 10.97 0.66
N ALA A 545 -9.76 9.82 0.20
CA ALA A 545 -9.35 8.74 1.09
C ALA A 545 -7.93 8.26 0.76
N PHE A 546 -7.05 8.23 1.75
CA PHE A 546 -5.73 7.58 1.62
C PHE A 546 -5.80 6.12 2.01
N GLY A 547 -5.11 5.25 1.26
CA GLY A 547 -4.73 3.93 1.74
C GLY A 547 -3.60 4.04 2.76
N LEU A 548 -3.92 4.04 4.06
CA LEU A 548 -2.93 4.16 5.14
C LEU A 548 -1.88 3.06 5.06
N ASP A 549 -2.29 1.85 4.68
CA ASP A 549 -1.38 0.71 4.53
C ASP A 549 -0.35 0.95 3.43
N ARG A 550 -0.76 1.49 2.28
CA ARG A 550 0.13 1.86 1.16
C ARG A 550 1.06 3.01 1.56
N MET A 551 0.54 4.03 2.23
CA MET A 551 1.32 5.17 2.72
C MET A 551 2.45 4.70 3.64
N VAL A 552 2.14 3.91 4.68
CA VAL A 552 3.15 3.44 5.63
C VAL A 552 4.12 2.44 4.98
N MET A 553 3.66 1.60 4.04
CA MET A 553 4.53 0.71 3.26
C MET A 553 5.62 1.52 2.54
N LEU A 554 5.25 2.58 1.83
CA LEU A 554 6.20 3.43 1.10
C LEU A 554 7.11 4.24 2.05
N MET A 555 6.57 4.78 3.14
CA MET A 555 7.36 5.49 4.15
C MET A 555 8.40 4.60 4.84
N THR A 556 8.10 3.30 4.95
CA THR A 556 9.01 2.30 5.54
C THR A 556 9.80 1.51 4.50
N GLN A 557 9.66 1.86 3.21
CA GLN A 557 10.31 1.19 2.08
C GLN A 557 10.06 -0.33 2.03
N ALA A 558 8.95 -0.79 2.60
CA ALA A 558 8.56 -2.19 2.62
C ALA A 558 8.07 -2.65 1.23
N ASP A 559 8.32 -3.91 0.89
CA ASP A 559 7.94 -4.49 -0.41
C ASP A 559 6.47 -4.94 -0.45
N SER A 560 5.79 -4.98 0.70
CA SER A 560 4.41 -5.46 0.84
C SER A 560 3.71 -4.77 2.01
N ILE A 561 2.42 -4.49 1.85
CA ILE A 561 1.60 -3.93 2.92
C ILE A 561 1.46 -4.90 4.11
N ARG A 562 1.73 -6.20 3.90
CA ARG A 562 1.75 -7.21 4.97
C ARG A 562 2.82 -6.94 6.03
N GLU A 563 3.84 -6.14 5.72
CA GLU A 563 4.87 -5.76 6.69
C GLU A 563 4.48 -4.57 7.56
N VAL A 564 3.39 -3.88 7.23
CA VAL A 564 2.88 -2.73 8.01
C VAL A 564 1.51 -3.01 8.63
N ILE A 565 1.01 -4.25 8.49
CA ILE A 565 -0.20 -4.77 9.10
C ILE A 565 0.20 -5.81 10.16
N ALA A 566 -0.35 -5.71 11.37
CA ALA A 566 0.03 -6.61 12.46
C ALA A 566 -0.28 -8.08 12.15
N PHE A 567 -1.49 -8.37 11.66
CA PHE A 567 -1.98 -9.72 11.36
C PHE A 567 -2.64 -9.77 9.97
N PRO A 568 -1.85 -9.78 8.88
CA PRO A 568 -2.38 -9.75 7.53
C PRO A 568 -2.92 -11.12 7.09
N LYS A 569 -3.72 -11.12 6.03
CA LYS A 569 -4.14 -12.32 5.30
C LYS A 569 -3.16 -12.66 4.18
N VAL A 570 -3.12 -13.92 3.76
CA VAL A 570 -2.42 -14.37 2.53
C VAL A 570 -3.35 -14.28 1.31
N LYS A 571 -2.88 -14.73 0.13
CA LYS A 571 -3.53 -14.47 -1.17
C LYS A 571 -4.96 -15.05 -1.29
N ASP A 572 -5.26 -16.13 -0.59
CA ASP A 572 -6.59 -16.78 -0.56
C ASP A 572 -7.49 -16.22 0.57
N ALA A 573 -7.17 -15.03 1.09
CA ALA A 573 -7.84 -14.36 2.21
C ALA A 573 -7.76 -15.11 3.55
N SER A 574 -6.92 -16.15 3.67
CA SER A 574 -6.74 -16.87 4.93
C SER A 574 -5.75 -16.21 5.90
N CYS A 575 -5.94 -16.45 7.19
CA CYS A 575 -5.04 -16.09 8.28
C CYS A 575 -4.32 -17.35 8.78
N LEU A 576 -3.09 -17.56 8.31
CA LEU A 576 -2.28 -18.75 8.65
C LEU A 576 -2.01 -18.92 10.15
N MET A 577 -2.10 -17.85 10.94
CA MET A 577 -1.89 -17.91 12.39
C MET A 577 -3.10 -18.49 13.12
N THR A 578 -4.31 -18.12 12.71
CA THR A 578 -5.56 -18.51 13.39
C THR A 578 -6.32 -19.59 12.63
N ASN A 579 -5.84 -19.99 11.45
CA ASN A 579 -6.54 -20.85 10.49
C ASN A 579 -7.93 -20.32 10.11
N ALA A 580 -8.10 -18.99 10.04
CA ALA A 580 -9.36 -18.40 9.58
C ALA A 580 -9.33 -18.20 8.05
N PRO A 581 -10.47 -18.30 7.33
CA PRO A 581 -11.79 -18.74 7.80
C PRO A 581 -11.82 -20.24 8.14
N ASP A 582 -12.82 -20.67 8.91
CA ASP A 582 -13.02 -22.07 9.32
C ASP A 582 -14.53 -22.40 9.40
N TYR A 583 -14.86 -23.68 9.55
CA TYR A 583 -16.22 -24.15 9.77
C TYR A 583 -16.78 -23.66 11.11
N VAL A 584 -18.10 -23.47 11.14
CA VAL A 584 -18.87 -23.11 12.35
C VAL A 584 -19.79 -24.26 12.73
N ASP A 585 -20.23 -24.30 13.99
CA ASP A 585 -21.15 -25.34 14.45
C ASP A 585 -22.52 -25.19 13.77
N ASP A 586 -23.18 -26.31 13.45
CA ASP A 586 -24.50 -26.33 12.80
C ASP A 586 -25.58 -25.52 13.57
N ILE A 587 -25.44 -25.45 14.90
CA ILE A 587 -26.34 -24.66 15.75
C ILE A 587 -26.26 -23.17 15.38
N GLN A 588 -25.06 -22.66 15.08
CA GLN A 588 -24.86 -21.27 14.68
C GLN A 588 -25.54 -20.99 13.33
N LEU A 589 -25.41 -21.90 12.37
CA LEU A 589 -26.07 -21.78 11.05
C LEU A 589 -27.60 -21.77 11.19
N LYS A 590 -28.14 -22.67 12.03
CA LYS A 590 -29.58 -22.75 12.30
C LYS A 590 -30.12 -21.48 12.96
N GLU A 591 -29.40 -20.91 13.92
CA GLU A 591 -29.78 -19.65 14.57
C GLU A 591 -29.77 -18.47 13.58
N LEU A 592 -28.87 -18.50 12.60
CA LEU A 592 -28.77 -17.49 11.54
C LEU A 592 -29.78 -17.73 10.39
N GLY A 593 -30.48 -18.86 10.37
CA GLY A 593 -31.43 -19.21 9.31
C GLY A 593 -30.78 -19.47 7.96
N ILE A 594 -29.53 -19.94 7.94
CA ILE A 594 -28.77 -20.25 6.73
C ILE A 594 -28.29 -21.71 6.75
N ALA A 595 -27.92 -22.23 5.58
CA ALA A 595 -27.29 -23.54 5.43
C ALA A 595 -26.17 -23.45 4.39
N VAL A 596 -25.12 -24.26 4.55
CA VAL A 596 -24.10 -24.42 3.52
C VAL A 596 -24.66 -25.30 2.42
N VAL A 597 -24.59 -24.85 1.17
CA VAL A 597 -24.99 -25.66 0.01
C VAL A 597 -23.89 -26.69 -0.24
N GLU A 598 -24.26 -27.98 -0.29
CA GLU A 598 -23.34 -29.04 -0.70
C GLU A 598 -22.88 -28.79 -2.14
N GLN A 599 -21.57 -28.61 -2.33
CA GLN A 599 -21.00 -28.60 -3.68
C GLN A 599 -20.95 -30.06 -4.15
N SER A 600 -21.77 -30.40 -5.15
CA SER A 600 -21.63 -31.69 -5.83
C SER A 600 -20.26 -31.70 -6.50
N GLU A 601 -19.35 -32.55 -6.04
CA GLU A 601 -18.13 -32.88 -6.77
C GLU A 601 -18.56 -33.32 -8.18
N THR A 602 -18.28 -32.48 -9.17
CA THR A 602 -18.40 -32.91 -10.56
C THR A 602 -17.17 -33.78 -10.76
N GLU A 603 -17.35 -35.10 -10.71
CA GLU A 603 -16.30 -36.06 -11.08
C GLU A 603 -15.77 -35.68 -12.47
N GLU A 604 -14.50 -35.24 -12.54
CA GLU A 604 -13.75 -35.06 -13.78
C GLU A 604 -13.41 -36.42 -14.44
#